data_AF-A0A1S9RWY5-F1
#
_entry.id   AF-A0A1S9RWY5-F1
#
_cell.length_a   1.000
_cell.length_b   1.000
_cell.length_c   1.000
_cell.angle_alpha   90.00
_cell.angle_beta   90.00
_cell.angle_gamma   90.00
#
_symmetry.space_group_name_H-M   'P 1'
#
loop_
_entity.id
_entity.type
_entity.pdbx_description
1 polymer ?
#
loop_
_entity_poly.entity_id
_entity_poly.type
_entity_poly.pdbx_seq_one_letter_code
_entity_poly.pdbx_strand_id
1 'polypeptide(L)'
;MPPIRVESSHNPANQEGRILLALSDIKDGRIKSIRAVAKLYDIPRSTLQTRAHGQISRADKRPSGHKLTQYEEDSLTEWIISMDSRGAAPRPSTVREMANILLAARGTTPPLTVGVNWASTFVNRRDELQSRYSKRYDYQRALNEDPKVIREWFLTVQRVVDENGI
;
A
#
# COMPACT_ATOMS: atom_id res chain seq x y z
N MET A 1 26.54 -10.51 29.76
CA MET A 1 25.53 -10.97 28.78
C MET A 1 24.26 -10.17 29.00
N PRO A 2 23.59 -9.66 27.95
CA PRO A 2 22.24 -9.12 28.13
C PRO A 2 21.28 -10.28 28.49
N PRO A 3 20.27 -10.04 29.34
CA PRO A 3 19.33 -11.08 29.72
C PRO A 3 18.49 -11.50 28.50
N ILE A 4 18.34 -12.82 28.31
CA ILE A 4 17.45 -13.41 27.30
C ILE A 4 16.04 -12.98 27.69
N ARG A 5 15.40 -12.15 26.86
CA ARG A 5 14.00 -11.77 27.05
C ARG A 5 13.17 -13.05 26.90
N VAL A 6 12.56 -13.48 28.00
CA VAL A 6 11.54 -14.53 27.98
C VAL A 6 10.40 -14.01 27.11
N GLU A 7 10.06 -14.73 26.03
CA GLU A 7 8.92 -14.35 25.19
C GLU A 7 7.69 -14.19 26.07
N SER A 8 7.04 -13.03 26.00
CA SER A 8 5.82 -12.82 26.78
C SER A 8 4.79 -13.85 26.34
N SER A 9 4.13 -14.51 27.30
CA SER A 9 3.02 -15.44 27.05
C SER A 9 1.87 -14.82 26.23
N HIS A 10 1.88 -13.50 26.09
CA HIS A 10 0.95 -12.69 25.32
C HIS A 10 1.50 -12.33 23.93
N ASN A 11 1.99 -13.31 23.16
CA ASN A 11 2.29 -13.08 21.74
C ASN A 11 0.97 -13.11 20.94
N PRO A 12 0.46 -11.95 20.44
CA PRO A 12 -0.83 -11.87 19.77
C PRO A 12 -0.90 -12.71 18.49
N ALA A 13 0.23 -12.90 17.80
CA ALA A 13 0.30 -13.73 16.59
C ALA A 13 0.06 -15.21 16.90
N ASN A 14 0.64 -15.72 18.00
CA ASN A 14 0.41 -17.09 18.46
C ASN A 14 -1.03 -17.31 18.94
N GLN A 15 -1.66 -16.26 19.50
CA GLN A 15 -3.04 -16.32 19.96
C GLN A 15 -4.04 -16.42 18.79
N GLU A 16 -3.91 -15.57 17.76
CA GLU A 16 -4.80 -15.63 16.58
C GLU A 16 -4.62 -16.94 15.80
N GLY A 17 -3.39 -17.47 15.71
CA GLY A 17 -3.15 -18.80 15.10
C GLY A 17 -3.93 -19.93 15.80
N ARG A 18 -3.94 -19.96 17.14
CA ARG A 18 -4.73 -20.93 17.94
C ARG A 18 -6.23 -20.76 17.70
N ILE A 19 -6.71 -19.51 17.61
CA ILE A 19 -8.12 -19.20 17.34
C ILE A 19 -8.53 -19.71 15.95
N LEU A 20 -7.71 -19.49 14.92
CA LEU A 20 -8.01 -19.97 13.56
C LEU A 20 -8.07 -21.50 13.50
N LEU A 21 -7.15 -22.20 14.16
CA LEU A 21 -7.14 -23.66 14.25
C LEU A 21 -8.36 -24.19 15.03
N ALA A 22 -8.75 -23.52 16.11
CA ALA A 22 -9.96 -23.84 16.86
C ALA A 22 -11.23 -23.67 16.01
N LEU A 23 -11.30 -22.63 15.18
CA LEU A 23 -12.42 -22.39 14.26
C LEU A 23 -12.47 -23.42 13.14
N SER A 24 -11.33 -23.84 12.58
CA SER A 24 -11.30 -24.90 11.57
C SER A 24 -11.79 -26.23 12.15
N ASP A 25 -11.37 -26.58 13.37
CA ASP A 25 -11.80 -27.81 14.04
C ASP A 25 -13.31 -27.84 14.35
N ILE A 26 -13.91 -26.68 14.65
CA ILE A 26 -15.36 -26.52 14.78
C ILE A 26 -16.04 -26.71 13.41
N LYS A 27 -15.48 -26.11 12.35
CA LYS A 27 -16.03 -26.19 10.99
C LYS A 27 -15.96 -27.61 10.43
N ASP A 28 -14.87 -28.32 10.69
CA ASP A 28 -14.65 -29.71 10.29
C ASP A 28 -15.44 -30.71 11.15
N GLY A 29 -16.13 -30.23 12.19
CA GLY A 29 -17.00 -31.05 13.04
C GLY A 29 -16.27 -32.01 13.98
N ARG A 30 -14.93 -31.88 14.13
CA ARG A 30 -14.13 -32.70 15.06
C ARG A 30 -14.62 -32.58 16.49
N ILE A 31 -14.99 -31.35 16.88
CA ILE A 31 -15.52 -31.05 18.21
C ILE A 31 -16.70 -30.08 18.07
N LYS A 32 -17.89 -30.55 18.43
CA LYS A 32 -19.14 -29.78 18.29
C LYS A 32 -19.32 -28.68 19.35
N SER A 33 -18.61 -28.78 20.48
CA SER A 33 -18.78 -27.87 21.62
C SER A 33 -17.70 -26.79 21.63
N ILE A 34 -18.12 -25.52 21.45
CA ILE A 34 -17.26 -24.33 21.57
C ILE A 34 -16.51 -24.33 22.91
N ARG A 35 -17.15 -24.79 24.00
CA ARG A 35 -16.53 -24.85 25.33
C ARG A 35 -15.40 -25.88 25.38
N ALA A 36 -15.57 -27.03 24.73
CA ALA A 36 -14.55 -28.08 24.70
C ALA A 36 -13.35 -27.65 23.86
N VAL A 37 -13.60 -27.04 22.69
CA VAL A 37 -12.57 -26.46 21.82
C VAL A 37 -11.80 -25.36 22.55
N ALA A 38 -12.50 -24.42 23.18
CA ALA A 38 -11.87 -23.36 23.96
C ALA A 38 -10.92 -23.91 25.05
N LYS A 39 -11.31 -25.01 25.71
CA LYS A 39 -10.47 -25.66 26.72
C LYS A 39 -9.27 -26.41 26.09
N LEU A 40 -9.48 -27.11 24.98
CA LEU A 40 -8.43 -27.87 24.28
C LEU A 40 -7.32 -26.95 23.77
N TYR A 41 -7.72 -25.84 23.15
CA TYR A 41 -6.81 -24.85 22.60
C TYR A 41 -6.39 -23.79 23.61
N ASP A 42 -6.83 -23.87 24.86
CA ASP A 42 -6.58 -22.91 25.95
C ASP A 42 -6.79 -21.45 25.49
N ILE A 43 -8.01 -21.20 25.01
CA ILE A 43 -8.52 -19.89 24.56
C ILE A 43 -9.71 -19.52 25.45
N PRO A 44 -9.85 -18.25 25.88
CA PRO A 44 -11.07 -17.81 26.53
C PRO A 44 -12.30 -18.07 25.64
N ARG A 45 -13.32 -18.73 26.20
CA ARG A 45 -14.55 -19.07 25.48
C ARG A 45 -15.19 -17.85 24.81
N SER A 46 -15.19 -16.70 25.49
CA SER A 46 -15.74 -15.46 24.96
C SER A 46 -15.04 -15.02 23.68
N THR A 47 -13.71 -15.13 23.61
CA THR A 47 -12.93 -14.78 22.42
C THR A 47 -13.26 -15.68 21.23
N LEU A 48 -13.27 -17.01 21.43
CA LEU A 48 -13.64 -17.98 20.38
C LEU A 48 -15.11 -17.80 19.95
N GLN A 49 -15.97 -17.60 20.95
CA GLN A 49 -17.25 -16.89 20.92
C GLN A 49 -17.40 -15.87 19.79
N THR A 50 -16.80 -14.73 20.06
CA THR A 50 -16.82 -13.50 19.26
C THR A 50 -16.25 -13.73 17.87
N ARG A 51 -15.17 -14.51 17.75
CA ARG A 51 -14.52 -14.85 16.47
C ARG A 51 -15.40 -15.75 15.60
N ALA A 52 -16.08 -16.75 16.19
CA ALA A 52 -17.03 -17.60 15.47
C ALA A 52 -18.26 -16.83 14.95
N HIS A 53 -18.62 -15.72 15.61
CA HIS A 53 -19.65 -14.78 15.15
C HIS A 53 -19.12 -13.79 14.09
N GLY A 54 -17.90 -13.97 13.58
CA GLY A 54 -17.34 -13.19 12.48
C GLY A 54 -16.61 -11.90 12.88
N GLN A 55 -16.34 -11.67 14.17
CA GLN A 55 -15.54 -10.51 14.59
C GLN A 55 -14.07 -10.73 14.27
N ILE A 56 -13.53 -9.89 13.38
CA ILE A 56 -12.14 -9.91 12.94
C ILE A 56 -11.19 -9.51 14.08
N SER A 57 -9.95 -9.97 14.02
CA SER A 57 -8.90 -9.54 14.95
C SER A 57 -8.66 -8.04 14.85
N ARG A 58 -8.14 -7.43 15.93
CA ARG A 58 -7.77 -6.00 15.87
C ARG A 58 -6.58 -5.74 14.95
N ALA A 59 -5.71 -6.74 14.76
CA ALA A 59 -4.55 -6.65 13.89
C ALA A 59 -4.96 -6.65 12.42
N ASP A 60 -5.96 -7.46 12.06
CA ASP A 60 -6.45 -7.56 10.67
C ASP A 60 -7.54 -6.52 10.37
N LYS A 61 -8.16 -5.94 11.40
CA LYS A 61 -9.18 -4.91 11.23
C LYS A 61 -8.55 -3.62 10.72
N ARG A 62 -9.03 -3.16 9.57
CA ARG A 62 -8.68 -1.84 9.03
C ARG A 62 -8.89 -0.74 10.10
N PRO A 63 -7.91 0.14 10.32
CA PRO A 63 -8.05 1.26 11.24
C PRO A 63 -9.26 2.13 10.91
N SER A 64 -9.97 2.59 11.95
CA SER A 64 -11.06 3.54 11.81
C SER A 64 -10.57 4.89 11.27
N GLY A 65 -11.41 5.61 10.53
CA GLY A 65 -11.11 6.98 10.05
C GLY A 65 -10.79 7.10 8.56
N HIS A 66 -10.89 6.00 7.80
CA HIS A 66 -10.84 6.06 6.34
C HIS A 66 -12.13 6.69 5.79
N LYS A 67 -11.99 7.70 4.94
CA LYS A 67 -13.13 8.37 4.28
C LYS A 67 -13.59 7.62 3.02
N LEU A 68 -12.64 7.04 2.30
CA LEU A 68 -12.87 6.22 1.13
C LEU A 68 -12.97 4.74 1.51
N THR A 69 -13.73 3.98 0.73
CA THR A 69 -13.79 2.52 0.85
C THR A 69 -12.47 1.89 0.36
N GLN A 70 -12.30 0.59 0.59
CA GLN A 70 -11.10 -0.11 0.12
C GLN A 70 -11.01 -0.04 -1.42
N TYR A 71 -12.11 -0.39 -2.10
CA TYR A 71 -12.21 -0.37 -3.55
C TYR A 71 -11.94 1.02 -4.16
N GLU A 72 -12.47 2.08 -3.56
CA GLU A 72 -12.19 3.44 -4.06
C GLU A 72 -10.73 3.84 -3.92
N GLU A 73 -10.08 3.45 -2.82
CA GLU A 73 -8.65 3.69 -2.65
C GLU A 73 -7.82 2.86 -3.63
N ASP A 74 -8.23 1.62 -3.90
CA ASP A 74 -7.55 0.75 -4.87
C ASP A 74 -7.70 1.32 -6.29
N SER A 75 -8.90 1.74 -6.70
CA SER A 75 -9.13 2.42 -7.99
C SER A 75 -8.37 3.75 -8.11
N LEU A 76 -8.28 4.52 -7.01
CA LEU A 76 -7.48 5.75 -6.99
C LEU A 76 -5.98 5.44 -7.14
N THR A 77 -5.51 4.36 -6.54
CA THR A 77 -4.12 3.88 -6.66
C THR A 77 -3.80 3.48 -8.10
N GLU A 78 -4.67 2.66 -8.72
CA GLU A 78 -4.54 2.28 -10.13
C GLU A 78 -4.53 3.49 -11.06
N TRP A 79 -5.40 4.47 -10.80
CA TRP A 79 -5.42 5.72 -11.56
C TRP A 79 -4.11 6.51 -11.45
N ILE A 80 -3.52 6.60 -10.25
CA ILE A 80 -2.21 7.25 -10.05
C ILE A 80 -1.12 6.53 -10.83
N ILE A 81 -1.04 5.20 -10.72
CA ILE A 81 -0.04 4.39 -11.41
C ILE A 81 -0.20 4.52 -12.94
N SER A 82 -1.43 4.49 -13.43
CA SER A 82 -1.75 4.71 -14.85
C SER A 82 -1.32 6.09 -15.32
N MET A 83 -1.46 7.13 -14.49
CA MET A 83 -0.98 8.48 -14.83
C MET A 83 0.55 8.57 -14.86
N ASP A 84 1.22 7.95 -13.87
CA ASP A 84 2.68 7.93 -13.79
C ASP A 84 3.31 7.18 -14.98
N SER A 85 2.74 6.06 -15.39
CA SER A 85 3.24 5.29 -16.55
C SER A 85 3.17 6.06 -17.88
N ARG A 86 2.33 7.10 -17.97
CA ARG A 86 2.22 8.02 -19.11
C ARG A 86 3.12 9.27 -18.96
N GLY A 87 3.95 9.32 -17.92
CA GLY A 87 4.82 10.46 -17.62
C GLY A 87 4.09 11.66 -17.01
N ALA A 88 2.86 11.49 -16.55
CA ALA A 88 2.00 12.56 -16.04
C ALA A 88 1.63 12.33 -14.56
N ALA A 89 2.60 12.02 -13.71
CA ALA A 89 2.37 11.75 -12.28
C ALA A 89 1.54 12.88 -11.60
N PRO A 90 0.43 12.55 -10.91
CA PRO A 90 -0.44 13.55 -10.31
C PRO A 90 0.23 14.20 -9.08
N ARG A 91 -0.06 15.48 -8.85
CA ARG A 91 0.34 16.17 -7.62
C ARG A 91 -0.56 15.74 -6.45
N PRO A 92 -0.08 15.81 -5.19
CA PRO A 92 -0.91 15.49 -4.03
C PRO A 92 -2.22 16.30 -3.96
N SER A 93 -2.22 17.56 -4.45
CA SER A 93 -3.43 18.39 -4.56
C SER A 93 -4.46 17.77 -5.50
N THR A 94 -4.02 17.28 -6.66
CA THR A 94 -4.87 16.63 -7.66
C THR A 94 -5.42 15.30 -7.14
N VAL A 95 -4.61 14.52 -6.43
CA VAL A 95 -5.07 13.28 -5.77
C VAL A 95 -6.17 13.59 -4.74
N ARG A 96 -6.01 14.66 -3.96
CA ARG A 96 -7.01 15.14 -3.00
C ARG A 96 -8.31 15.57 -3.70
N GLU A 97 -8.22 16.28 -4.81
CA GLU A 97 -9.37 16.68 -5.63
C GLU A 97 -10.11 15.46 -6.18
N MET A 98 -9.39 14.48 -6.72
CA MET A 98 -9.97 13.24 -7.20
C MET A 98 -10.71 12.48 -6.09
N ALA A 99 -10.13 12.40 -4.89
CA ALA A 99 -10.80 11.81 -3.73
C ALA A 99 -12.10 12.56 -3.35
N ASN A 100 -12.11 13.89 -3.43
CA ASN A 100 -13.32 14.68 -3.19
C ASN A 100 -14.38 14.47 -4.27
N ILE A 101 -13.98 14.28 -5.54
CA ILE A 101 -14.90 13.94 -6.64
C ILE A 101 -15.58 12.59 -6.36
N LEU A 102 -14.82 11.57 -5.94
CA LEU A 102 -15.37 10.27 -5.56
C LEU A 102 -16.35 10.39 -4.39
N LEU A 103 -16.02 11.19 -3.37
CA LEU A 103 -16.92 11.41 -2.23
C LEU A 103 -18.19 12.18 -2.61
N ALA A 104 -18.08 13.18 -3.49
CA ALA A 104 -19.23 13.94 -3.99
C ALA A 104 -20.18 13.05 -4.81
N ALA A 105 -19.63 12.12 -5.60
CA ALA A 105 -20.41 11.17 -6.39
C ALA A 105 -21.29 10.23 -5.54
N ARG A 106 -21.00 10.07 -4.25
CA ARG A 106 -21.86 9.30 -3.32
C ARG A 106 -23.18 9.99 -2.98
N GLY A 107 -23.37 11.26 -3.37
CA GLY A 107 -24.62 11.99 -3.16
C GLY A 107 -24.91 12.38 -1.71
N THR A 108 -23.87 12.48 -0.86
CA THR A 108 -24.03 12.95 0.53
C THR A 108 -24.17 14.48 0.57
N THR A 109 -25.11 15.00 1.35
CA THR A 109 -25.34 16.45 1.49
C THR A 109 -25.14 16.88 2.96
N PRO A 110 -24.18 17.78 3.26
CA PRO A 110 -23.16 18.34 2.36
C PRO A 110 -22.12 17.27 1.95
N PRO A 111 -21.44 17.46 0.81
CA PRO A 111 -20.46 16.48 0.33
C PRO A 111 -19.31 16.33 1.33
N LEU A 112 -19.00 15.08 1.64
CA LEU A 112 -17.84 14.74 2.46
C LEU A 112 -16.57 15.19 1.73
N THR A 113 -15.69 15.87 2.43
CA THR A 113 -14.40 16.30 1.89
C THR A 113 -13.25 15.70 2.67
N VAL A 114 -12.12 15.45 2.01
CA VAL A 114 -10.88 15.02 2.67
C VAL A 114 -10.08 16.21 3.20
N GLY A 115 -9.27 15.98 4.24
CA GLY A 115 -8.41 17.01 4.81
C GLY A 115 -7.22 17.36 3.91
N VAL A 116 -6.54 18.48 4.19
CA VAL A 116 -5.38 18.95 3.40
C VAL A 116 -4.26 17.93 3.36
N ASN A 117 -3.98 17.27 4.50
CA ASN A 117 -2.91 16.28 4.62
C ASN A 117 -3.35 14.85 4.22
N TRP A 118 -4.58 14.67 3.74
CA TRP A 118 -5.09 13.33 3.45
C TRP A 118 -4.29 12.63 2.34
N ALA A 119 -3.88 13.37 1.30
CA ALA A 119 -3.13 12.81 0.18
C ALA A 119 -1.75 12.30 0.59
N SER A 120 -1.03 13.00 1.47
CA SER A 120 0.26 12.52 1.99
C SER A 120 0.08 11.30 2.87
N THR A 121 -0.92 11.28 3.76
CA THR A 121 -1.26 10.09 4.55
C THR A 121 -1.73 8.91 3.68
N PHE A 122 -2.33 9.18 2.52
CA PHE A 122 -2.75 8.16 1.55
C PHE A 122 -1.56 7.51 0.85
N VAL A 123 -0.60 8.32 0.39
CA VAL A 123 0.64 7.80 -0.18
C VAL A 123 1.43 7.01 0.87
N ASN A 124 1.58 7.54 2.09
CA ASN A 124 2.36 6.87 3.15
C ASN A 124 1.78 5.53 3.63
N ARG A 125 0.50 5.25 3.41
CA ARG A 125 -0.14 3.98 3.82
C ARG A 125 -0.15 2.91 2.73
N ARG A 126 0.32 3.24 1.52
CA ARG A 126 0.30 2.39 0.34
C ARG A 126 1.75 2.20 -0.14
N ASP A 127 2.29 1.01 0.07
CA ASP A 127 3.67 0.69 -0.34
C ASP A 127 3.85 0.76 -1.87
N GLU A 128 2.74 0.69 -2.63
CA GLU A 128 2.75 0.83 -4.09
C GLU A 128 3.00 2.27 -4.56
N LEU A 129 2.84 3.27 -3.67
CA LEU A 129 2.91 4.68 -4.01
C LEU A 129 4.11 5.34 -3.34
N GLN A 130 4.81 6.18 -4.10
CA GLN A 130 5.89 7.00 -3.55
C GLN A 130 5.86 8.40 -4.14
N SER A 131 5.97 9.42 -3.27
CA SER A 131 6.14 10.79 -3.72
C SER A 131 7.59 11.02 -4.17
N ARG A 132 7.77 11.64 -5.34
CA ARG A 132 9.07 12.08 -5.84
C ARG A 132 9.04 13.56 -6.16
N TYR A 133 10.16 14.24 -5.90
CA TYR A 133 10.36 15.61 -6.37
C TYR A 133 10.79 15.59 -7.83
N SER A 134 10.13 16.38 -8.67
CA SER A 134 10.63 16.63 -10.01
C SER A 134 11.95 17.38 -9.91
N LYS A 135 13.02 16.78 -10.44
CA LYS A 135 14.29 17.49 -10.62
C LYS A 135 14.17 18.32 -11.88
N ARG A 136 14.55 19.60 -11.78
CA ARG A 136 14.70 20.45 -12.96
C ARG A 136 15.72 19.78 -13.88
N TYR A 137 15.35 19.62 -15.14
CA TYR A 137 16.25 19.09 -16.14
C TYR A 137 17.43 20.06 -16.33
N ASP A 138 18.66 19.53 -16.33
CA ASP A 138 19.87 20.34 -16.41
C ASP A 138 19.95 21.00 -17.79
N TYR A 139 20.11 22.33 -17.81
CA TYR A 139 20.16 23.10 -19.03
C TYR A 139 21.36 22.73 -19.91
N GLN A 140 22.53 22.47 -19.32
CA GLN A 140 23.72 22.05 -20.06
C GLN A 140 23.50 20.67 -20.68
N ARG A 141 22.82 19.77 -19.96
CA ARG A 141 22.43 18.47 -20.50
C ARG A 141 21.49 18.62 -21.70
N ALA A 142 20.51 19.54 -21.62
CA ALA A 142 19.61 19.83 -22.73
C ALA A 142 20.33 20.28 -24.00
N LEU A 143 21.34 21.15 -23.86
CA LEU A 143 22.13 21.64 -24.98
C LEU A 143 22.97 20.53 -25.62
N ASN A 144 23.51 19.61 -24.82
CA ASN A 144 24.35 18.51 -25.30
C ASN A 144 23.55 17.30 -25.81
N GLU A 145 22.26 17.20 -25.50
CA GLU A 145 21.35 16.17 -26.03
C GLU A 145 20.74 16.56 -27.41
N ASP A 146 21.18 17.67 -28.04
CA ASP A 146 20.78 18.04 -29.40
C ASP A 146 21.19 16.93 -30.39
N PRO A 147 20.23 16.33 -31.14
CA PRO A 147 20.52 15.28 -32.10
C PRO A 147 21.58 15.65 -33.14
N LYS A 148 21.72 16.93 -33.49
CA LYS A 148 22.78 17.39 -34.41
C LYS A 148 24.17 17.23 -33.80
N VAL A 149 24.35 17.74 -32.57
CA VAL A 149 25.62 17.66 -31.83
C VAL A 149 26.03 16.21 -31.59
N ILE A 150 25.07 15.36 -31.20
CA ILE A 150 25.32 13.92 -31.01
C ILE A 150 25.75 13.26 -32.33
N ARG A 151 25.03 13.50 -33.43
CA ARG A 151 25.37 12.90 -34.74
C ARG A 151 26.73 13.34 -35.24
N GLU A 152 27.05 14.63 -35.13
CA GLU A 152 28.36 15.16 -35.55
C GLU A 152 29.51 14.54 -34.77
N TRP A 153 29.32 14.32 -33.46
CA TRP A 153 30.30 13.62 -32.63
C TRP A 153 30.52 12.18 -33.11
N PHE A 154 29.46 11.40 -33.33
CA PHE A 154 29.59 10.02 -33.84
C PHE A 154 30.24 9.95 -35.23
N LEU A 155 29.90 10.88 -36.13
CA LEU A 155 30.54 10.97 -37.45
C LEU A 155 32.04 11.27 -37.34
N THR A 156 32.43 12.11 -36.38
CA THR A 156 33.84 12.43 -36.14
C THR A 156 34.58 11.22 -35.60
N VAL A 157 34.00 10.49 -34.64
CA VAL A 157 34.57 9.25 -34.11
C VAL A 157 34.72 8.20 -35.22
N GLN A 158 33.69 8.00 -36.05
CA GLN A 158 33.74 7.05 -37.16
C GLN A 158 34.89 7.40 -38.13
N ARG A 159 35.04 8.67 -38.49
CA ARG A 159 36.13 9.11 -39.37
C ARG A 159 37.50 8.80 -38.77
N VAL A 160 37.69 9.07 -37.48
CA VAL A 160 38.96 8.81 -36.78
C VAL A 160 39.27 7.31 -36.71
N VAL A 161 38.25 6.49 -36.49
CA VAL A 161 38.34 5.02 -36.53
C VAL A 161 38.78 4.55 -37.92
N ASP A 162 38.13 5.05 -38.98
CA ASP A 162 38.44 4.67 -40.35
C ASP A 162 39.86 5.11 -40.77
N GLU A 163 40.32 6.29 -40.33
CA GLU A 163 41.65 6.83 -40.61
C GLU A 163 42.78 6.08 -39.88
N ASN A 164 42.53 5.61 -38.65
CA ASN A 164 43.56 4.95 -37.82
C ASN A 164 43.44 3.42 -37.80
N GLY A 165 42.41 2.86 -38.42
CA GLY A 165 42.21 1.41 -38.57
C GLY A 165 42.07 0.64 -37.25
N ILE A 166 41.46 1.26 -36.23
CA ILE A 166 41.23 0.67 -34.89
C ILE A 166 39.81 0.12 -34.78
#